data_AF-A0A0W0UL27-F1
#
_entry.id   AF-A0A0W0UL27-F1
#
_cell.length_a   1.000
_cell.length_b   1.000
_cell.length_c   1.000
_cell.angle_alpha   90.00
_cell.angle_beta   90.00
_cell.angle_gamma   90.00
#
_symmetry.space_group_name_H-M   'P 1'
#
loop_
_entity.id
_entity.type
_entity.pdbx_description
1 polymer ?
#
loop_
_entity_poly.entity_id
_entity_poly.type
_entity_poly.pdbx_seq_one_letter_code
_entity_poly.pdbx_strand_id
1 'polypeptide(L)'
;MPLLSKIDITGCRTAIAEKVSLLIDPVLNEIPDDPVFVHYLHPEKCTTRLFSKTQIQLLKQQVEMNRKILDELREDKTGICVALKYAENLSQSEQRYKAFLLKMSDLTREKIMSILEELYKMALHANSRQAYIHVLLKLQRFLYKDIDVYFREFQTLVAAEKDAKETSIKLWNFFNIMFLKQTEICATKHKQLTSDGAALTRNQIFCPYTRKRIQVAESLKTRNQADNFLAIFIALSQLAGLKDAEIQNFLSKQPSNYLEQANKTLMQYLRFPIGFYFSARQQQFLAEAGVRSITQQLNYRHLWSEGKKLRENTLSVLIDYNKQDWQSPSFGLFITGHWRRHHFWPVNEAIQCLKKGEEMLAVLTRLKEKIQHHSRYNREGSLVNRLEFIENKLFIKEKTPAADSSLVLSP
;
A
#
# COMPACT_ATOMS: atom_id res chain seq x y z
N MET A 1 28.95 6.61 -4.48
CA MET A 1 29.38 7.27 -3.22
C MET A 1 30.28 6.34 -2.40
N PRO A 2 31.51 6.75 -2.03
CA PRO A 2 32.50 5.89 -1.36
C PRO A 2 32.15 5.50 0.10
N LEU A 3 31.13 6.12 0.71
CA LEU A 3 30.69 5.81 2.07
C LEU A 3 29.83 4.55 2.16
N LEU A 4 28.91 4.34 1.23
CA LEU A 4 28.00 3.19 1.25
C LEU A 4 28.66 1.90 0.71
N SER A 5 29.70 2.02 -0.13
CA SER A 5 30.36 0.87 -0.78
C SER A 5 31.08 -0.10 0.17
N LYS A 6 31.27 0.28 1.44
CA LYS A 6 31.91 -0.55 2.48
C LYS A 6 30.93 -1.01 3.56
N ILE A 7 29.62 -0.84 3.35
CA ILE A 7 28.59 -1.21 4.32
C ILE A 7 28.00 -2.54 3.87
N ASP A 8 28.02 -3.52 4.76
CA ASP A 8 27.46 -4.85 4.50
C ASP A 8 26.19 -5.03 5.32
N ILE A 9 25.05 -5.10 4.64
CA ILE A 9 23.75 -5.45 5.24
C ILE A 9 23.13 -6.68 4.57
N THR A 10 23.95 -7.56 3.99
CA THR A 10 23.49 -8.82 3.38
C THR A 10 22.70 -9.69 4.36
N GLY A 11 23.03 -9.64 5.66
CA GLY A 11 22.28 -10.31 6.73
C GLY A 11 20.82 -9.85 6.88
N CYS A 12 20.46 -8.65 6.38
CA CYS A 12 19.09 -8.14 6.40
C CYS A 12 18.26 -8.55 5.18
N ARG A 13 18.85 -9.29 4.21
CA ARG A 13 18.21 -9.59 2.92
C ARG A 13 16.84 -10.26 3.05
N THR A 14 16.71 -11.26 3.93
CA THR A 14 15.44 -11.96 4.16
C THR A 14 14.36 -11.02 4.71
N ALA A 15 14.70 -10.20 5.70
CA ALA A 15 13.78 -9.23 6.28
C ALA A 15 13.34 -8.16 5.28
N ILE A 16 14.24 -7.73 4.38
CA ILE A 16 13.89 -6.82 3.29
C ILE A 16 12.93 -7.51 2.32
N ALA A 17 13.23 -8.74 1.88
CA ALA A 17 12.40 -9.49 0.94
C ALA A 17 10.96 -9.67 1.44
N GLU A 18 10.77 -10.05 2.71
CA GLU A 18 9.44 -10.18 3.32
C GLU A 18 8.64 -8.86 3.29
N LYS A 19 9.34 -7.73 3.43
CA LYS A 19 8.76 -6.39 3.45
C LYS A 19 8.41 -5.85 2.07
N VAL A 20 9.01 -6.35 0.97
CA VAL A 20 8.69 -5.92 -0.39
C VAL A 20 7.20 -6.06 -0.68
N SER A 21 6.58 -7.16 -0.24
CA SER A 21 5.15 -7.43 -0.39
C SER A 21 4.22 -6.36 0.20
N LEU A 22 4.72 -5.56 1.15
CA LEU A 22 3.98 -4.47 1.78
C LEU A 22 4.09 -3.14 1.00
N LEU A 23 5.02 -3.06 0.06
CA LEU A 23 5.25 -1.89 -0.81
C LEU A 23 4.63 -2.07 -2.20
N ILE A 24 4.22 -3.29 -2.54
CA ILE A 24 3.45 -3.59 -3.75
C ILE A 24 2.02 -3.11 -3.54
N ASP A 25 1.53 -2.28 -4.46
CA ASP A 25 0.13 -1.89 -4.51
C ASP A 25 -0.72 -3.11 -4.90
N PRO A 26 -1.70 -3.53 -4.08
CA PRO A 26 -2.50 -4.73 -4.34
C PRO A 26 -3.50 -4.58 -5.50
N VAL A 27 -3.69 -3.37 -6.02
CA VAL A 27 -4.54 -3.09 -7.19
C VAL A 27 -3.71 -3.14 -8.47
N LEU A 28 -2.51 -2.54 -8.47
CA LEU A 28 -1.61 -2.56 -9.64
C LEU A 28 -0.78 -3.84 -9.74
N ASN A 29 -0.58 -4.53 -8.62
CA ASN A 29 0.38 -5.63 -8.47
C ASN A 29 1.83 -5.23 -8.80
N GLU A 30 2.20 -3.98 -8.52
CA GLU A 30 3.58 -3.49 -8.67
C GLU A 30 3.92 -2.46 -7.58
N ILE A 31 5.20 -2.14 -7.44
CA ILE A 31 5.63 -1.00 -6.61
C ILE A 31 5.19 0.29 -7.33
N PRO A 32 4.41 1.17 -6.70
CA PRO A 32 3.84 2.34 -7.37
C PRO A 32 4.89 3.43 -7.64
N ASP A 33 4.80 4.07 -8.80
CA ASP A 33 5.61 5.24 -9.18
C ASP A 33 5.16 6.54 -8.48
N ASP A 34 3.94 6.56 -7.95
CA ASP A 34 3.34 7.68 -7.22
C ASP A 34 2.91 7.27 -5.79
N PRO A 35 3.83 6.76 -4.96
CA PRO A 35 3.52 6.14 -3.68
C PRO A 35 2.87 7.12 -2.70
N VAL A 36 1.92 6.61 -1.92
CA VAL A 36 1.33 7.26 -0.75
C VAL A 36 1.17 6.24 0.38
N PHE A 37 1.30 6.70 1.62
CA PHE A 37 1.02 5.84 2.77
C PHE A 37 -0.47 5.65 3.00
N VAL A 38 -0.88 4.41 3.21
CA VAL A 38 -2.26 4.09 3.55
C VAL A 38 -2.56 4.49 4.99
N HIS A 39 -3.43 5.49 5.17
CA HIS A 39 -3.89 5.93 6.48
C HIS A 39 -5.17 5.20 6.90
N TYR A 40 -5.00 4.12 7.65
CA TYR A 40 -6.13 3.36 8.21
C TYR A 40 -6.80 4.14 9.35
N LEU A 41 -8.13 4.00 9.48
CA LEU A 41 -8.89 4.58 10.59
C LEU A 41 -8.46 4.03 11.96
N HIS A 42 -8.05 2.75 11.98
CA HIS A 42 -7.54 2.03 13.15
C HIS A 42 -6.09 1.62 12.88
N PRO A 43 -5.14 2.56 12.99
CA PRO A 43 -3.76 2.32 12.62
C PRO A 43 -3.19 1.13 13.39
N GLU A 44 -3.39 1.01 14.71
CA GLU A 44 -2.93 -0.07 15.61
C GLU A 44 -3.11 -1.51 15.13
N LYS A 45 -4.06 -1.76 14.23
CA LYS A 45 -4.32 -3.11 13.69
C LYS A 45 -3.73 -3.34 12.30
N CYS A 46 -3.01 -2.37 11.75
CA CYS A 46 -2.57 -2.37 10.37
C CYS A 46 -1.06 -2.09 10.24
N THR A 47 -0.43 -2.76 9.28
CA THR A 47 0.98 -2.56 8.91
C THR A 47 1.17 -1.40 7.96
N THR A 48 2.38 -0.84 7.93
CA THR A 48 2.79 0.18 6.95
C THR A 48 2.67 -0.40 5.54
N ARG A 49 1.92 0.29 4.67
CA ARG A 49 1.73 -0.08 3.26
C ARG A 49 1.77 1.14 2.37
N LEU A 50 2.24 0.93 1.14
CA LEU A 50 2.22 1.92 0.07
C LEU A 50 1.20 1.54 -0.98
N PHE A 51 0.46 2.54 -1.44
CA PHE A 51 -0.46 2.46 -2.57
C PHE A 51 -0.09 3.55 -3.56
N SER A 52 -0.51 3.40 -4.81
CA SER A 52 -0.52 4.43 -5.82
C SER A 52 -1.54 5.51 -5.45
N LYS A 53 -1.10 6.76 -5.52
CA LYS A 53 -1.98 7.93 -5.40
C LYS A 53 -3.14 7.85 -6.39
N THR A 54 -2.82 7.52 -7.65
CA THR A 54 -3.79 7.41 -8.74
C THR A 54 -4.84 6.35 -8.43
N GLN A 55 -4.44 5.17 -7.93
CA GLN A 55 -5.39 4.13 -7.56
C GLN A 55 -6.29 4.50 -6.39
N ILE A 56 -5.76 5.16 -5.35
CA ILE A 56 -6.61 5.66 -4.26
C ILE A 56 -7.67 6.64 -4.78
N GLN A 57 -7.31 7.50 -5.74
CA GLN A 57 -8.26 8.43 -6.35
C GLN A 57 -9.32 7.70 -7.18
N LEU A 58 -8.95 6.70 -7.97
CA LEU A 58 -9.89 5.87 -8.73
C LEU A 58 -10.86 5.12 -7.81
N LEU A 59 -10.36 4.53 -6.72
CA LEU A 59 -11.21 3.87 -5.73
C LEU A 59 -12.18 4.86 -5.07
N LYS A 60 -11.75 6.09 -4.78
CA LYS A 60 -12.63 7.14 -4.26
C LYS A 60 -13.72 7.50 -5.29
N GLN A 61 -13.36 7.67 -6.56
CA GLN A 61 -14.32 7.94 -7.63
C GLN A 61 -15.33 6.80 -7.79
N GLN A 62 -14.89 5.55 -7.70
CA GLN A 62 -15.77 4.38 -7.75
C GLN A 62 -16.76 4.37 -6.58
N VAL A 63 -16.30 4.70 -5.37
CA VAL A 63 -17.16 4.82 -4.18
C VAL A 63 -18.18 5.96 -4.33
N GLU A 64 -17.78 7.09 -4.91
CA GLU A 64 -18.70 8.20 -5.22
C GLU A 64 -19.72 7.82 -6.31
N MET A 65 -19.30 7.11 -7.35
CA MET A 65 -20.19 6.58 -8.39
C MET A 65 -21.21 5.60 -7.79
N ASN A 66 -20.78 4.71 -6.90
CA ASN A 66 -21.67 3.80 -6.20
C ASN A 66 -22.74 4.54 -5.37
N ARG A 67 -22.40 5.67 -4.74
CA ARG A 67 -23.38 6.51 -4.03
C ARG A 67 -24.39 7.11 -5.00
N LYS A 68 -23.93 7.67 -6.12
CA LYS A 68 -24.82 8.21 -7.16
C LYS A 68 -25.80 7.14 -7.67
N ILE A 69 -25.33 5.92 -7.91
CA ILE A 69 -26.20 4.80 -8.33
C ILE A 69 -27.25 4.48 -7.26
N LEU A 70 -26.89 4.48 -5.97
CA LEU A 70 -27.87 4.26 -4.90
C LEU A 70 -28.88 5.40 -4.78
N ASP A 71 -28.45 6.64 -5.01
CA ASP A 71 -29.36 7.80 -5.05
C ASP A 71 -30.34 7.67 -6.24
N GLU A 72 -29.86 7.31 -7.43
CA GLU A 72 -30.70 7.00 -8.61
C GLU A 72 -31.68 5.86 -8.32
N LEU A 73 -31.24 4.79 -7.65
CA LEU A 73 -32.09 3.66 -7.27
C LEU A 73 -33.18 4.04 -6.27
N ARG A 74 -32.93 5.03 -5.41
CA ARG A 74 -33.91 5.51 -4.43
C ARG A 74 -35.00 6.35 -5.10
N GLU A 75 -34.66 7.06 -6.17
CA GLU A 75 -35.60 7.88 -6.95
C GLU A 75 -36.39 7.07 -7.98
N ASP A 76 -35.86 5.92 -8.40
CA ASP A 76 -36.49 5.05 -9.40
C ASP A 76 -37.77 4.37 -8.90
N LYS A 77 -38.92 4.84 -9.41
CA LYS A 77 -40.25 4.30 -9.13
C LYS A 77 -40.61 3.06 -9.97
N THR A 78 -39.86 2.79 -11.03
CA THR A 78 -40.15 1.70 -11.99
C THR A 78 -39.63 0.35 -11.49
N GLY A 79 -38.57 0.37 -10.66
CA GLY A 79 -37.86 -0.84 -10.23
C GLY A 79 -36.96 -1.47 -11.30
N ILE A 80 -36.81 -0.84 -12.48
CA ILE A 80 -36.02 -1.36 -13.61
C ILE A 80 -35.15 -0.31 -14.32
N CYS A 81 -35.37 1.00 -14.10
CA CYS A 81 -34.79 2.06 -14.92
C CYS A 81 -33.28 2.12 -14.77
N VAL A 82 -32.77 1.94 -13.54
CA VAL A 82 -31.33 1.88 -13.29
C VAL A 82 -30.73 0.63 -13.95
N ALA A 83 -31.36 -0.53 -13.81
CA ALA A 83 -30.89 -1.75 -14.48
C ALA A 83 -30.88 -1.61 -16.01
N LEU A 84 -31.91 -0.98 -16.59
CA LEU A 84 -31.97 -0.70 -18.03
C LEU A 84 -30.83 0.23 -18.47
N LYS A 85 -30.53 1.28 -17.70
CA LYS A 85 -29.43 2.22 -17.99
C LYS A 85 -28.08 1.53 -18.07
N TYR A 86 -27.78 0.64 -17.12
CA TYR A 86 -26.50 -0.08 -17.03
C TYR A 86 -26.47 -1.44 -17.76
N ALA A 87 -27.55 -1.82 -18.45
CA ALA A 87 -27.57 -3.06 -19.21
C ALA A 87 -26.69 -2.97 -20.48
N GLU A 88 -25.61 -3.76 -20.50
CA GLU A 88 -24.66 -3.94 -21.59
C GLU A 88 -24.79 -5.34 -22.21
N ASN A 89 -24.22 -5.55 -23.41
CA ASN A 89 -24.18 -6.85 -24.12
C ASN A 89 -25.57 -7.48 -24.39
N LEU A 90 -26.56 -6.65 -24.73
CA LEU A 90 -27.91 -7.09 -25.07
C LEU A 90 -28.00 -7.56 -26.52
N SER A 91 -28.76 -8.65 -26.75
CA SER A 91 -29.17 -9.09 -28.09
C SER A 91 -30.02 -8.04 -28.80
N GLN A 92 -30.19 -8.17 -30.13
CA GLN A 92 -30.96 -7.20 -30.90
C GLN A 92 -32.42 -7.07 -30.42
N SER A 93 -33.08 -8.18 -30.08
CA SER A 93 -34.44 -8.16 -29.52
C SER A 93 -34.47 -7.52 -28.14
N GLU A 94 -33.50 -7.81 -27.26
CA GLU A 94 -33.40 -7.19 -25.94
C GLU A 94 -33.14 -5.68 -26.00
N GLN A 95 -32.38 -5.20 -27.00
CA GLN A 95 -32.22 -3.77 -27.23
C GLN A 95 -33.56 -3.10 -27.58
N ARG A 96 -34.42 -3.78 -28.37
CA ARG A 96 -35.77 -3.29 -28.66
C ARG A 96 -36.66 -3.31 -27.43
N TYR A 97 -36.58 -4.35 -26.59
CA TYR A 97 -37.30 -4.41 -25.31
C TYR A 97 -36.84 -3.32 -24.34
N LYS A 98 -35.53 -3.07 -24.25
CA LYS A 98 -34.96 -1.95 -23.49
C LYS A 98 -35.49 -0.61 -24.00
N ALA A 99 -35.49 -0.38 -25.31
CA ALA A 99 -36.02 0.85 -25.90
C ALA A 99 -37.53 1.03 -25.62
N PHE A 100 -38.31 -0.05 -25.65
CA PHE A 100 -39.73 -0.02 -25.31
C PHE A 100 -39.96 0.32 -23.83
N LEU A 101 -39.29 -0.38 -22.91
CA LEU A 101 -39.46 -0.16 -21.47
C LEU A 101 -38.94 1.21 -21.00
N LEU A 102 -37.91 1.76 -21.65
CA LEU A 102 -37.41 3.11 -21.35
C LEU A 102 -38.44 4.21 -21.65
N LYS A 103 -39.42 3.97 -22.53
CA LYS A 103 -40.53 4.92 -22.76
C LYS A 103 -41.47 5.02 -21.56
N MET A 104 -41.37 4.09 -20.62
CA MET A 104 -42.18 4.02 -19.39
C MET A 104 -41.40 4.49 -18.15
N SER A 105 -40.27 5.19 -18.31
CA SER A 105 -39.38 5.60 -17.20
C SER A 105 -40.07 6.46 -16.14
N ASP A 106 -41.10 7.21 -16.53
CA ASP A 106 -41.82 8.14 -15.63
C ASP A 106 -42.99 7.48 -14.89
N LEU A 107 -43.23 6.19 -15.13
CA LEU A 107 -44.31 5.43 -14.53
C LEU A 107 -43.88 4.73 -13.24
N THR A 108 -44.84 4.24 -12.45
CA THR A 108 -44.54 3.32 -11.35
C THR A 108 -44.48 1.88 -11.86
N ARG A 109 -43.81 1.01 -11.10
CA ARG A 109 -43.77 -0.43 -11.36
C ARG A 109 -45.15 -1.03 -11.60
N GLU A 110 -46.13 -0.70 -10.76
CA GLU A 110 -47.50 -1.24 -10.83
C GLU A 110 -48.16 -0.85 -12.15
N LYS A 111 -47.96 0.40 -12.59
CA LYS A 111 -48.51 0.89 -13.85
C LYS A 111 -47.84 0.23 -15.05
N ILE A 112 -46.52 0.00 -15.00
CA ILE A 112 -45.82 -0.77 -16.04
C ILE A 112 -46.35 -2.20 -16.11
N MET A 113 -46.47 -2.88 -14.97
CA MET A 113 -47.00 -4.25 -14.93
C MET A 113 -48.42 -4.33 -15.48
N SER A 114 -49.29 -3.38 -15.12
CA SER A 114 -50.65 -3.30 -15.67
C SER A 114 -50.63 -3.11 -17.19
N ILE A 115 -49.77 -2.24 -17.72
CA ILE A 115 -49.62 -2.05 -19.17
C ILE A 115 -49.17 -3.36 -19.82
N LEU A 116 -48.13 -4.01 -19.30
CA LEU A 116 -47.62 -5.26 -19.87
C LEU A 116 -48.67 -6.39 -19.83
N GLU A 117 -49.52 -6.42 -18.81
CA GLU A 117 -50.60 -7.40 -18.67
C GLU A 117 -51.69 -7.16 -19.73
N GLU A 118 -52.09 -5.91 -19.92
CA GLU A 118 -53.03 -5.55 -20.98
C GLU A 118 -52.46 -5.83 -22.38
N LEU A 119 -51.17 -5.55 -22.60
CA LEU A 119 -50.49 -5.92 -23.85
C LEU A 119 -50.51 -7.42 -24.12
N TYR A 120 -50.28 -8.24 -23.09
CA TYR A 120 -50.35 -9.70 -23.20
C TYR A 120 -51.78 -10.19 -23.50
N LYS A 121 -52.79 -9.67 -22.80
CA LYS A 121 -54.21 -10.00 -23.06
C LYS A 121 -54.58 -9.68 -24.51
N MET A 122 -54.18 -8.51 -25.01
CA MET A 122 -54.38 -8.15 -26.41
C MET A 122 -53.65 -9.09 -27.37
N ALA A 123 -52.40 -9.47 -27.08
CA ALA A 123 -51.61 -10.34 -27.94
C ALA A 123 -52.24 -11.75 -28.07
N LEU A 124 -52.88 -12.27 -27.03
CA LEU A 124 -53.68 -13.51 -27.10
C LEU A 124 -54.85 -13.41 -28.08
N HIS A 125 -55.41 -12.21 -28.25
CA HIS A 125 -56.53 -11.95 -29.15
C HIS A 125 -56.07 -11.46 -30.54
N ALA A 126 -54.80 -11.17 -30.77
CA ALA A 126 -54.33 -10.67 -32.07
C ALA A 126 -54.49 -11.69 -33.22
N ASN A 127 -54.56 -12.99 -32.89
CA ASN A 127 -54.67 -14.09 -33.86
C ASN A 127 -56.12 -14.65 -34.03
N SER A 128 -57.16 -14.04 -33.44
CA SER A 128 -58.55 -14.51 -33.60
C SER A 128 -59.37 -13.70 -34.64
N ARG A 129 -60.46 -14.29 -35.18
CA ARG A 129 -61.22 -13.77 -36.34
C ARG A 129 -61.95 -12.41 -36.10
N GLN A 130 -61.22 -11.34 -36.37
CA GLN A 130 -61.50 -10.09 -37.14
C GLN A 130 -62.77 -9.21 -37.10
N ALA A 131 -63.76 -9.36 -36.20
CA ALA A 131 -64.78 -8.27 -36.04
C ALA A 131 -64.96 -7.78 -34.60
N TYR A 132 -65.12 -8.72 -33.66
CA TYR A 132 -65.33 -8.42 -32.25
C TYR A 132 -64.10 -7.81 -31.56
N ILE A 133 -62.92 -8.15 -32.05
CA ILE A 133 -61.62 -7.77 -31.49
C ILE A 133 -61.30 -6.30 -31.80
N HIS A 134 -61.68 -5.82 -32.98
CA HIS A 134 -61.49 -4.40 -33.31
C HIS A 134 -62.38 -3.49 -32.46
N VAL A 135 -63.58 -3.95 -32.09
CA VAL A 135 -64.49 -3.23 -31.20
C VAL A 135 -63.99 -3.28 -29.76
N LEU A 136 -63.55 -4.45 -29.28
CA LEU A 136 -62.93 -4.61 -27.95
C LEU A 136 -61.65 -3.79 -27.79
N LEU A 137 -60.76 -3.79 -28.79
CA LEU A 137 -59.53 -2.99 -28.77
C LEU A 137 -59.83 -1.50 -28.83
N LYS A 138 -60.85 -1.06 -29.60
CA LYS A 138 -61.30 0.34 -29.59
C LYS A 138 -61.91 0.75 -28.24
N LEU A 139 -62.70 -0.13 -27.62
CA LEU A 139 -63.26 0.08 -26.28
C LEU A 139 -62.17 0.11 -25.21
N GLN A 140 -61.20 -0.81 -25.24
CA GLN A 140 -60.05 -0.78 -24.34
C GLN A 140 -59.21 0.49 -24.54
N ARG A 141 -58.92 0.91 -25.78
CA ARG A 141 -58.23 2.18 -26.04
C ARG A 141 -59.00 3.40 -25.54
N PHE A 142 -60.33 3.36 -25.60
CA PHE A 142 -61.20 4.41 -25.09
C PHE A 142 -61.19 4.46 -23.55
N LEU A 143 -61.19 3.30 -22.89
CA LEU A 143 -61.16 3.16 -21.43
C LEU A 143 -59.76 3.43 -20.84
N TYR A 144 -58.70 3.20 -21.62
CA TYR A 144 -57.30 3.34 -21.22
C TYR A 144 -56.52 4.33 -22.12
N LYS A 145 -57.03 5.55 -22.28
CA LYS A 145 -56.39 6.59 -23.13
C LYS A 145 -54.92 6.84 -22.79
N ASP A 146 -54.55 6.72 -21.52
CA ASP A 146 -53.18 6.90 -21.02
C ASP A 146 -52.21 5.79 -21.46
N ILE A 147 -52.72 4.70 -22.04
CA ILE A 147 -51.95 3.52 -22.48
C ILE A 147 -51.83 3.44 -24.01
N ASP A 148 -52.62 4.22 -24.78
CA ASP A 148 -52.65 4.18 -26.25
C ASP A 148 -51.29 4.43 -26.92
N VAL A 149 -50.44 5.27 -26.30
CA VAL A 149 -49.06 5.48 -26.75
C VAL A 149 -48.27 4.17 -26.70
N TYR A 150 -48.32 3.45 -25.59
CA TYR A 150 -47.60 2.17 -25.42
C TYR A 150 -48.17 1.06 -26.30
N PHE A 151 -49.47 1.09 -26.58
CA PHE A 151 -50.09 0.17 -27.53
C PHE A 151 -49.54 0.33 -28.95
N ARG A 152 -49.40 1.57 -29.44
CA ARG A 152 -48.81 1.84 -30.76
C ARG A 152 -47.33 1.42 -30.83
N GLU A 153 -46.60 1.69 -29.75
CA GLU A 153 -45.20 1.28 -29.62
C GLU A 153 -45.05 -0.24 -29.61
N PHE A 154 -45.96 -0.93 -28.92
CA PHE A 154 -45.97 -2.40 -28.89
C PHE A 154 -46.30 -3.00 -30.25
N GLN A 155 -47.21 -2.40 -31.02
CA GLN A 155 -47.49 -2.83 -32.40
C GLN A 155 -46.23 -2.74 -33.28
N THR A 156 -45.43 -1.69 -33.11
CA THR A 156 -44.15 -1.52 -33.82
C THR A 156 -43.14 -2.59 -33.42
N LEU A 157 -43.06 -2.91 -32.13
CA LEU A 157 -42.22 -3.99 -31.60
C LEU A 157 -42.63 -5.36 -32.17
N VAL A 158 -43.93 -5.67 -32.17
CA VAL A 158 -44.49 -6.92 -32.70
C VAL A 158 -44.24 -7.05 -34.21
N ALA A 159 -44.35 -5.96 -34.98
CA ALA A 159 -44.03 -5.98 -36.40
C ALA A 159 -42.58 -6.39 -36.69
N ALA A 160 -41.65 -6.03 -35.79
CA ALA A 160 -40.24 -6.40 -35.90
C ALA A 160 -39.93 -7.84 -35.45
N GLU A 161 -40.64 -8.35 -34.44
CA GLU A 161 -40.45 -9.70 -33.86
C GLU A 161 -41.36 -10.77 -34.48
N LYS A 162 -42.35 -10.38 -35.29
CA LYS A 162 -43.26 -11.22 -36.11
C LYS A 162 -44.31 -12.05 -35.36
N ASP A 163 -44.21 -12.23 -34.03
CA ASP A 163 -45.21 -12.92 -33.21
C ASP A 163 -45.61 -12.09 -31.99
N ALA A 164 -46.87 -11.67 -31.91
CA ALA A 164 -47.37 -10.83 -30.82
C ALA A 164 -47.29 -11.52 -29.44
N LYS A 165 -47.66 -12.80 -29.37
CA LYS A 165 -47.73 -13.55 -28.12
C LYS A 165 -46.33 -13.83 -27.61
N GLU A 166 -45.44 -14.30 -28.48
CA GLU A 166 -44.04 -14.56 -28.12
C GLU A 166 -43.33 -13.27 -27.71
N THR A 167 -43.58 -12.16 -28.42
CA THR A 167 -43.04 -10.83 -28.07
C THR A 167 -43.50 -10.40 -26.69
N SER A 168 -44.79 -10.51 -26.35
CA SER A 168 -45.29 -10.18 -25.00
C SER A 168 -44.63 -11.03 -23.92
N ILE A 169 -44.48 -12.34 -24.13
CA ILE A 169 -43.84 -13.24 -23.17
C ILE A 169 -42.36 -12.87 -22.98
N LYS A 170 -41.62 -12.66 -24.06
CA LYS A 170 -40.20 -12.26 -24.01
C LYS A 170 -40.01 -10.90 -23.36
N LEU A 171 -40.87 -9.93 -23.66
CA LEU A 171 -40.86 -8.61 -23.04
C LEU A 171 -41.12 -8.68 -21.53
N TRP A 172 -42.10 -9.50 -21.10
CA TRP A 172 -42.38 -9.73 -19.68
C TRP A 172 -41.20 -10.39 -18.97
N ASN A 173 -40.58 -11.40 -19.59
CA ASN A 173 -39.39 -12.05 -19.04
C ASN A 173 -38.22 -11.07 -18.93
N PHE A 174 -37.99 -10.24 -19.95
CA PHE A 174 -36.96 -9.21 -19.93
C PHE A 174 -37.19 -8.19 -18.81
N PHE A 175 -38.43 -7.74 -18.61
CA PHE A 175 -38.81 -6.88 -17.47
C PHE A 175 -38.44 -7.51 -16.13
N ASN A 176 -38.80 -8.79 -15.91
CA ASN A 176 -38.48 -9.49 -14.66
C ASN A 176 -36.97 -9.65 -14.44
N ILE A 177 -36.21 -9.94 -15.50
CA ILE A 177 -34.75 -10.02 -15.43
C ILE A 177 -34.17 -8.65 -15.04
N MET A 178 -34.66 -7.55 -15.61
CA MET A 178 -34.21 -6.20 -15.24
C MET A 178 -34.54 -5.87 -13.78
N PHE A 179 -35.71 -6.26 -13.29
CA PHE A 179 -36.11 -6.07 -11.90
C PHE A 179 -35.17 -6.82 -10.93
N LEU A 180 -34.85 -8.08 -11.24
CA LEU A 180 -33.88 -8.86 -10.46
C LEU A 180 -32.49 -8.23 -10.49
N LYS A 181 -32.01 -7.83 -11.68
CA LYS A 181 -30.73 -7.12 -11.83
C LYS A 181 -30.70 -5.82 -11.04
N GLN A 182 -31.79 -5.06 -11.00
CA GLN A 182 -31.86 -3.83 -10.22
C GLN A 182 -31.70 -4.09 -8.72
N THR A 183 -32.38 -5.15 -8.23
CA THR A 183 -32.27 -5.59 -6.83
C THR A 183 -30.84 -6.01 -6.50
N GLU A 184 -30.19 -6.75 -7.41
CA GLU A 184 -28.79 -7.16 -7.28
C GLU A 184 -27.83 -5.97 -7.27
N ILE A 185 -28.03 -4.98 -8.16
CA ILE A 185 -27.25 -3.73 -8.18
C ILE A 185 -27.40 -3.03 -6.84
N CYS A 186 -28.62 -2.87 -6.33
CA CYS A 186 -28.88 -2.23 -5.03
C CYS A 186 -28.10 -2.94 -3.89
N ALA A 187 -28.24 -4.27 -3.78
CA ALA A 187 -27.57 -5.05 -2.76
C ALA A 187 -26.04 -4.97 -2.86
N THR A 188 -25.50 -5.09 -4.09
CA THR A 188 -24.06 -5.05 -4.35
C THR A 188 -23.47 -3.67 -4.02
N LYS A 189 -24.10 -2.59 -4.47
CA LYS A 189 -23.64 -1.22 -4.24
C LYS A 189 -23.75 -0.83 -2.77
N HIS A 190 -24.81 -1.27 -2.09
CA HIS A 190 -24.95 -1.09 -0.64
C HIS A 190 -23.84 -1.82 0.12
N LYS A 191 -23.57 -3.09 -0.21
CA LYS A 191 -22.48 -3.88 0.42
C LYS A 191 -21.09 -3.29 0.17
N GLN A 192 -20.86 -2.66 -0.99
CA GLN A 192 -19.59 -1.98 -1.28
C GLN A 192 -19.39 -0.68 -0.48
N LEU A 193 -20.46 -0.11 0.07
CA LEU A 193 -20.44 1.12 0.85
C LEU A 193 -20.58 0.90 2.36
N THR A 194 -20.96 -0.31 2.78
CA THR A 194 -21.24 -0.64 4.18
C THR A 194 -20.45 -1.87 4.62
N SER A 195 -19.74 -1.77 5.75
CA SER A 195 -19.10 -2.92 6.42
C SER A 195 -19.37 -2.83 7.92
N ASP A 196 -19.70 -3.97 8.52
CA ASP A 196 -19.99 -4.10 9.96
C ASP A 196 -21.07 -3.11 10.43
N GLY A 197 -22.12 -2.95 9.62
CA GLY A 197 -23.26 -2.07 9.92
C GLY A 197 -23.01 -0.57 9.77
N ALA A 198 -21.78 -0.14 9.47
CA ALA A 198 -21.47 1.28 9.30
C ALA A 198 -21.05 1.62 7.86
N ALA A 199 -21.64 2.68 7.33
CA ALA A 199 -21.38 3.19 5.99
C ALA A 199 -20.06 3.97 5.92
N LEU A 200 -19.41 3.91 4.75
CA LEU A 200 -18.24 4.75 4.44
C LEU A 200 -18.65 6.22 4.37
N THR A 201 -17.87 7.09 5.00
CA THR A 201 -17.99 8.55 4.78
C THR A 201 -17.41 8.96 3.42
N ARG A 202 -17.68 10.19 2.97
CA ARG A 202 -17.19 10.71 1.67
C ARG A 202 -15.67 10.69 1.53
N ASN A 203 -14.93 10.69 2.64
CA ASN A 203 -13.46 10.65 2.66
C ASN A 203 -12.90 9.25 2.97
N GLN A 204 -13.72 8.20 2.90
CA GLN A 204 -13.32 6.85 3.24
C GLN A 204 -13.52 5.89 2.07
N ILE A 205 -12.58 4.96 1.94
CA ILE A 205 -12.65 3.81 1.05
C ILE A 205 -12.27 2.54 1.83
N PHE A 206 -12.66 1.38 1.33
CA PHE A 206 -12.15 0.11 1.84
C PHE A 206 -10.82 -0.23 1.18
N CYS A 207 -9.86 -0.70 1.96
CA CYS A 207 -8.64 -1.31 1.45
C CYS A 207 -8.98 -2.59 0.68
N PRO A 208 -8.57 -2.72 -0.60
CA PRO A 208 -8.82 -3.93 -1.39
C PRO A 208 -8.26 -5.19 -0.73
N TYR A 209 -7.11 -5.07 -0.06
CA TYR A 209 -6.42 -6.19 0.58
C TYR A 209 -6.96 -6.51 1.98
N THR A 210 -6.98 -5.53 2.89
CA THR A 210 -7.35 -5.79 4.31
C THR A 210 -8.83 -5.63 4.61
N ARG A 211 -9.62 -5.07 3.68
CA ARG A 211 -11.02 -4.62 3.87
C ARG A 211 -11.21 -3.60 4.99
N LYS A 212 -10.13 -3.06 5.58
CA LYS A 212 -10.18 -1.99 6.58
C LYS A 212 -10.42 -0.63 5.92
N ARG A 213 -10.99 0.31 6.68
CA ARG A 213 -11.28 1.66 6.20
C ARG A 213 -10.01 2.51 6.12
N ILE A 214 -9.83 3.17 4.98
CA ILE A 214 -8.74 4.10 4.68
C ILE A 214 -9.30 5.51 4.66
N GLN A 215 -8.58 6.47 5.24
CA GLN A 215 -8.82 7.90 5.10
C GLN A 215 -8.10 8.42 3.86
N VAL A 216 -8.86 8.81 2.83
CA VAL A 216 -8.30 9.19 1.53
C VAL A 216 -7.49 10.46 1.62
N ALA A 217 -8.05 11.55 2.17
CA ALA A 217 -7.36 12.83 2.24
C ALA A 217 -6.02 12.75 2.99
N GLU A 218 -5.97 12.05 4.12
CA GLU A 218 -4.72 11.88 4.89
C GLU A 218 -3.69 11.05 4.12
N SER A 219 -4.12 9.97 3.45
CA SER A 219 -3.23 9.17 2.60
C SER A 219 -2.60 10.01 1.49
N LEU A 220 -3.42 10.79 0.77
CA LEU A 220 -2.96 11.61 -0.36
C LEU A 220 -1.97 12.72 0.02
N LYS A 221 -2.00 13.22 1.27
CA LYS A 221 -1.05 14.23 1.77
C LYS A 221 0.37 13.68 1.94
N THR A 222 0.55 12.36 1.98
CA THR A 222 1.82 11.74 2.36
C THR A 222 2.77 11.41 1.22
N ARG A 223 2.45 11.83 -0.01
CA ARG A 223 3.26 11.53 -1.20
C ARG A 223 4.76 11.77 -1.00
N ASN A 224 5.15 12.98 -0.61
CA ASN A 224 6.57 13.32 -0.44
C ASN A 224 7.26 12.45 0.63
N GLN A 225 6.55 12.08 1.70
CA GLN A 225 7.09 11.19 2.72
C GLN A 225 7.23 9.76 2.17
N ALA A 226 6.23 9.28 1.43
CA ALA A 226 6.21 7.96 0.83
C ALA A 226 7.29 7.81 -0.26
N ASP A 227 7.53 8.84 -1.09
CA ASP A 227 8.61 8.89 -2.08
C ASP A 227 9.97 8.71 -1.39
N ASN A 228 10.24 9.50 -0.35
CA ASN A 228 11.48 9.39 0.42
C ASN A 228 11.63 8.02 1.08
N PHE A 229 10.56 7.49 1.67
CA PHE A 229 10.56 6.19 2.31
C PHE A 229 10.87 5.07 1.32
N LEU A 230 10.21 5.08 0.16
CA LEU A 230 10.43 4.10 -0.90
C LEU A 230 11.87 4.20 -1.43
N ALA A 231 12.37 5.42 -1.66
CA ALA A 231 13.76 5.63 -2.08
C ALA A 231 14.76 5.06 -1.06
N ILE A 232 14.56 5.30 0.23
CA ILE A 232 15.38 4.72 1.30
C ILE A 232 15.32 3.20 1.27
N PHE A 233 14.12 2.61 1.17
CA PHE A 233 13.96 1.16 1.13
C PHE A 233 14.62 0.52 -0.09
N ILE A 234 14.50 1.13 -1.27
CA ILE A 234 15.16 0.65 -2.49
C ILE A 234 16.67 0.71 -2.34
N ALA A 235 17.22 1.79 -1.77
CA ALA A 235 18.66 1.88 -1.49
C ALA A 235 19.14 0.77 -0.54
N LEU A 236 18.40 0.48 0.54
CA LEU A 236 18.69 -0.64 1.45
C LEU A 236 18.66 -1.98 0.72
N SER A 237 17.67 -2.19 -0.15
CA SER A 237 17.53 -3.43 -0.94
C SER A 237 18.71 -3.66 -1.87
N GLN A 238 19.19 -2.60 -2.54
CA GLN A 238 20.38 -2.67 -3.39
C GLN A 238 21.65 -2.92 -2.57
N LEU A 239 21.82 -2.28 -1.41
CA LEU A 239 22.96 -2.51 -0.52
C LEU A 239 23.00 -3.93 0.06
N ALA A 240 21.84 -4.54 0.32
CA ALA A 240 21.75 -5.94 0.74
C ALA A 240 21.96 -6.94 -0.41
N GLY A 241 22.09 -6.47 -1.65
CA GLY A 241 22.20 -7.31 -2.84
C GLY A 241 20.96 -8.16 -3.10
N LEU A 242 19.77 -7.64 -2.79
CA LEU A 242 18.51 -8.33 -3.03
C LEU A 242 18.20 -8.34 -4.55
N LYS A 243 18.04 -9.54 -5.12
CA LYS A 243 17.63 -9.75 -6.51
C LYS A 243 16.12 -10.06 -6.57
N ASP A 244 15.30 -9.06 -6.31
CA ASP A 244 13.84 -9.16 -6.34
C ASP A 244 13.28 -8.65 -7.67
N ALA A 245 12.37 -9.42 -8.30
CA ALA A 245 11.84 -9.10 -9.62
C ALA A 245 11.06 -7.78 -9.65
N GLU A 246 10.30 -7.48 -8.58
CA GLU A 246 9.47 -6.28 -8.53
C GLU A 246 10.29 -5.02 -8.29
N ILE A 247 11.36 -5.13 -7.50
CA ILE A 247 12.35 -4.06 -7.38
C ILE A 247 13.03 -3.79 -8.72
N GLN A 248 13.42 -4.83 -9.48
CA GLN A 248 14.06 -4.65 -10.78
C GLN A 248 13.10 -4.06 -11.81
N ASN A 249 11.85 -4.54 -11.84
CA ASN A 249 10.79 -3.99 -12.69
C ASN A 249 10.55 -2.51 -12.39
N PHE A 250 10.39 -2.15 -11.11
CA PHE A 250 10.29 -0.76 -10.68
C PHE A 250 11.49 0.07 -11.16
N LEU A 251 12.72 -0.37 -10.88
CA LEU A 251 13.94 0.35 -11.27
C LEU A 251 14.08 0.54 -12.77
N SER A 252 13.59 -0.39 -13.59
CA SER A 252 13.64 -0.29 -15.05
C SER A 252 12.80 0.87 -15.61
N LYS A 253 11.78 1.31 -14.87
CA LYS A 253 10.91 2.44 -15.21
C LYS A 253 11.41 3.77 -14.67
N GLN A 254 12.36 3.74 -13.74
CA GLN A 254 12.90 4.92 -13.08
C GLN A 254 13.98 5.62 -13.93
N PRO A 255 14.22 6.93 -13.72
CA PRO A 255 15.31 7.63 -14.38
C PRO A 255 16.67 7.01 -13.99
N SER A 256 17.64 7.10 -14.89
CA SER A 256 18.97 6.49 -14.71
C SER A 256 19.72 6.93 -13.44
N ASN A 257 19.41 8.12 -12.91
CA ASN A 257 19.98 8.66 -11.69
C ASN A 257 19.20 8.33 -10.41
N TYR A 258 18.10 7.57 -10.50
CA TYR A 258 17.24 7.26 -9.35
C TYR A 258 18.01 6.59 -8.20
N LEU A 259 18.85 5.60 -8.50
CA LEU A 259 19.65 4.91 -7.47
C LEU A 259 20.64 5.85 -6.78
N GLU A 260 21.20 6.82 -7.49
CA GLU A 260 22.07 7.82 -6.88
C GLU A 260 21.28 8.72 -5.92
N GLN A 261 20.09 9.17 -6.32
CA GLN A 261 19.20 9.97 -5.49
C GLN A 261 18.68 9.18 -4.27
N ALA A 262 18.33 7.91 -4.44
CA ALA A 262 17.92 7.01 -3.38
C ALA A 262 19.03 6.85 -2.32
N ASN A 263 20.27 6.62 -2.75
CA ASN A 263 21.43 6.57 -1.87
C ASN A 263 21.68 7.89 -1.13
N LYS A 264 21.53 9.04 -1.81
CA LYS A 264 21.63 10.36 -1.18
C LYS A 264 20.55 10.56 -0.11
N THR A 265 19.32 10.12 -0.40
CA THR A 265 18.17 10.20 0.51
C THR A 265 18.39 9.33 1.75
N LEU A 266 18.89 8.09 1.59
CA LEU A 266 19.31 7.24 2.70
C LEU A 266 20.37 7.93 3.57
N MET A 267 21.39 8.53 2.97
CA MET A 267 22.42 9.25 3.74
C MET A 267 21.88 10.46 4.49
N GLN A 268 20.92 11.20 3.91
CA GLN A 268 20.24 12.29 4.59
C GLN A 268 19.41 11.78 5.77
N TYR A 269 18.67 10.68 5.58
CA TYR A 269 17.89 10.05 6.64
C TYR A 269 18.76 9.59 7.81
N LEU A 270 19.90 8.94 7.53
CA LEU A 270 20.84 8.48 8.56
C LEU A 270 21.45 9.64 9.38
N ARG A 271 21.60 10.83 8.78
CA ARG A 271 22.13 12.02 9.45
C ARG A 271 21.06 12.78 10.24
N PHE A 272 19.86 12.90 9.66
CA PHE A 272 18.77 13.69 10.24
C PHE A 272 17.41 13.00 10.00
N PRO A 273 17.09 11.94 10.77
CA PRO A 273 15.86 11.18 10.59
C PRO A 273 14.58 12.00 10.80
N ILE A 274 14.62 12.99 11.70
CA ILE A 274 13.46 13.80 12.11
C ILE A 274 12.90 14.61 10.93
N GLY A 275 13.75 15.06 10.00
CA GLY A 275 13.33 15.86 8.83
C GLY A 275 12.44 15.12 7.83
N PHE A 276 12.30 13.81 7.95
CA PHE A 276 11.47 12.98 7.08
C PHE A 276 10.05 12.77 7.61
N TYR A 277 9.78 13.16 8.87
CA TYR A 277 8.46 13.07 9.52
C TYR A 277 7.82 11.67 9.48
N PHE A 278 8.64 10.61 9.48
CA PHE A 278 8.14 9.25 9.57
C PHE A 278 7.56 8.95 10.96
N SER A 279 6.39 8.33 10.99
CA SER A 279 5.80 7.74 12.19
C SER A 279 6.70 6.65 12.78
N ALA A 280 6.51 6.35 14.07
CA ALA A 280 7.28 5.32 14.77
C ALA A 280 7.28 3.96 14.05
N ARG A 281 6.18 3.60 13.38
CA ARG A 281 6.09 2.33 12.63
C ARG A 281 6.85 2.34 11.31
N GLN A 282 6.84 3.46 10.61
CA GLN A 282 7.66 3.63 9.41
C GLN A 282 9.15 3.59 9.78
N GLN A 283 9.54 4.24 10.88
CA GLN A 283 10.91 4.18 11.39
C GLN A 283 11.30 2.75 11.78
N GLN A 284 10.43 2.04 12.52
CA GLN A 284 10.67 0.64 12.89
C GLN A 284 10.78 -0.27 11.66
N PHE A 285 9.94 -0.06 10.64
CA PHE A 285 10.00 -0.79 9.38
C PHE A 285 11.37 -0.63 8.70
N LEU A 286 11.88 0.59 8.60
CA LEU A 286 13.20 0.87 8.01
C LEU A 286 14.34 0.36 8.88
N ALA A 287 14.20 0.43 10.21
CA ALA A 287 15.18 -0.10 11.16
C ALA A 287 15.37 -1.61 10.97
N GLU A 288 14.27 -2.36 10.83
CA GLU A 288 14.25 -3.80 10.53
C GLU A 288 14.76 -4.11 9.12
N ALA A 289 14.56 -3.21 8.16
CA ALA A 289 15.08 -3.33 6.79
C ALA A 289 16.59 -3.02 6.67
N GLY A 290 17.28 -2.68 7.77
CA GLY A 290 18.73 -2.55 7.80
C GLY A 290 19.26 -1.17 8.17
N VAL A 291 18.42 -0.14 8.33
CA VAL A 291 18.88 1.19 8.78
C VAL A 291 19.66 1.10 10.11
N ARG A 292 19.22 0.24 11.03
CA ARG A 292 19.90 0.02 12.31
C ARG A 292 21.33 -0.49 12.10
N SER A 293 21.49 -1.49 11.26
CA SER A 293 22.79 -2.09 10.92
C SER A 293 23.71 -1.09 10.22
N ILE A 294 23.18 -0.29 9.29
CA ILE A 294 23.96 0.78 8.63
C ILE A 294 24.43 1.83 9.65
N THR A 295 23.53 2.24 10.55
CA THR A 295 23.84 3.25 11.57
C THR A 295 24.94 2.76 12.50
N GLN A 296 24.90 1.51 12.93
CA GLN A 296 25.96 0.88 13.73
C GLN A 296 27.31 0.87 13.01
N GLN A 297 27.34 0.61 11.69
CA GLN A 297 28.59 0.57 10.90
C GLN A 297 29.14 1.94 10.49
N LEU A 298 28.30 2.97 10.46
CA LEU A 298 28.71 4.35 10.14
C LEU A 298 29.20 5.11 11.36
N ASN A 299 28.63 4.83 12.52
CA ASN A 299 29.12 5.38 13.77
C ASN A 299 30.59 4.95 13.95
N TYR A 300 31.46 5.91 14.26
CA TYR A 300 32.90 5.73 14.55
C TYR A 300 33.87 5.56 13.36
N ARG A 301 33.43 5.66 12.10
CA ARG A 301 34.36 5.63 10.94
C ARG A 301 35.43 6.72 10.94
N HIS A 302 35.15 7.89 11.51
CA HIS A 302 36.15 8.96 11.65
C HIS A 302 37.26 8.62 12.66
N LEU A 303 37.01 7.64 13.54
CA LEU A 303 37.95 7.15 14.55
C LEU A 303 38.67 5.88 14.09
N TRP A 304 38.31 5.34 12.91
CA TRP A 304 38.79 4.06 12.40
C TRP A 304 39.41 4.22 11.01
N SER A 305 40.72 4.07 10.90
CA SER A 305 41.46 4.13 9.64
C SER A 305 42.01 2.76 9.26
N GLU A 306 41.69 2.25 8.07
CA GLU A 306 42.16 0.93 7.60
C GLU A 306 43.69 0.85 7.46
N GLY A 307 44.39 1.99 7.39
CA GLY A 307 45.86 2.04 7.39
C GLY A 307 46.52 1.98 8.77
N LYS A 308 45.74 2.06 9.86
CA LYS A 308 46.25 1.95 11.24
C LYS A 308 46.19 0.51 11.73
N LYS A 309 47.04 0.16 12.70
CA LYS A 309 46.97 -1.16 13.33
C LYS A 309 45.63 -1.28 14.06
N LEU A 310 45.07 -2.49 14.05
CA LEU A 310 43.79 -2.82 14.69
C LEU A 310 43.72 -2.28 16.14
N ARG A 311 44.79 -2.46 16.92
CA ARG A 311 44.90 -1.98 18.30
C ARG A 311 44.81 -0.46 18.40
N GLU A 312 45.41 0.28 17.46
CA GLU A 312 45.39 1.74 17.43
C GLU A 312 43.99 2.27 17.10
N ASN A 313 43.27 1.60 16.20
CA ASN A 313 41.88 1.93 15.90
C ASN A 313 40.95 1.64 17.07
N THR A 314 41.08 0.46 17.70
CA THR A 314 40.35 0.10 18.92
C THR A 314 40.61 1.11 20.04
N LEU A 315 41.87 1.51 20.24
CA LEU A 315 42.24 2.56 21.18
C LEU A 315 41.60 3.90 20.82
N SER A 316 41.59 4.30 19.55
CA SER A 316 40.97 5.58 19.11
C SER A 316 39.47 5.62 19.44
N VAL A 317 38.76 4.52 19.21
CA VAL A 317 37.33 4.41 19.52
C VAL A 317 37.05 4.45 21.03
N LEU A 318 37.85 3.74 21.84
CA LEU A 318 37.70 3.71 23.30
C LEU A 318 38.14 5.02 23.95
N ILE A 319 39.22 5.64 23.46
CA ILE A 319 39.71 6.95 23.91
C ILE A 319 38.68 8.04 23.63
N ASP A 320 38.02 8.04 22.46
CA ASP A 320 36.92 8.96 22.18
C ASP A 320 35.69 8.70 23.07
N TYR A 321 35.34 7.43 23.33
CA TYR A 321 34.26 7.12 24.29
C TYR A 321 34.59 7.70 25.67
N ASN A 322 35.83 7.52 26.11
CA ASN A 322 36.29 7.91 27.43
C ASN A 322 36.78 9.37 27.51
N LYS A 323 36.79 10.08 26.37
CA LYS A 323 37.21 11.48 26.19
C LYS A 323 38.62 11.78 26.76
N GLN A 324 39.59 10.88 26.54
CA GLN A 324 40.96 11.04 27.05
C GLN A 324 41.86 11.95 26.20
N ASP A 325 41.47 12.25 24.97
CA ASP A 325 42.22 13.03 23.96
C ASP A 325 41.75 14.48 23.82
N TRP A 326 40.74 14.90 24.59
CA TRP A 326 40.21 16.27 24.53
C TRP A 326 41.05 17.21 25.42
N GLN A 327 41.70 18.21 24.83
CA GLN A 327 42.64 19.12 25.51
C GLN A 327 42.00 20.16 26.49
N SER A 328 40.71 20.06 26.82
CA SER A 328 40.01 20.89 27.84
C SER A 328 38.56 20.39 28.05
N PRO A 329 38.00 20.32 29.28
CA PRO A 329 36.70 19.71 29.49
C PRO A 329 35.56 20.58 28.94
N SER A 330 34.98 20.20 27.80
CA SER A 330 33.80 20.87 27.24
C SER A 330 32.54 20.49 28.04
N PHE A 331 32.19 21.34 29.01
CA PHE A 331 31.07 21.25 29.96
C PHE A 331 29.69 20.83 29.40
N GLY A 332 29.44 20.89 28.09
CA GLY A 332 28.13 20.58 27.49
C GLY A 332 27.75 19.09 27.45
N LEU A 333 28.73 18.17 27.37
CA LEU A 333 28.50 16.72 27.42
C LEU A 333 28.61 16.15 28.86
N PHE A 334 28.93 17.00 29.84
CA PHE A 334 29.09 16.63 31.25
C PHE A 334 27.74 16.55 32.00
N ILE A 335 26.63 17.00 31.38
CA ILE A 335 25.33 17.20 32.05
C ILE A 335 24.47 15.92 32.09
N THR A 336 24.77 14.86 31.33
CA THR A 336 24.15 13.54 31.57
C THR A 336 25.02 12.72 32.54
N GLY A 337 25.27 13.28 33.73
CA GLY A 337 26.24 12.84 34.73
C GLY A 337 26.07 11.45 35.35
N HIS A 338 25.17 10.61 34.85
CA HIS A 338 24.94 9.27 35.40
C HIS A 338 25.87 8.20 34.80
N TRP A 339 26.20 8.29 33.52
CA TRP A 339 26.97 7.24 32.82
C TRP A 339 28.49 7.38 32.97
N ARG A 340 28.98 8.60 33.23
CA ARG A 340 30.40 8.91 33.49
C ARG A 340 30.94 8.19 34.73
N ARG A 341 30.12 7.87 35.73
CA ARG A 341 30.61 7.17 36.95
C ARG A 341 30.75 5.67 36.78
N HIS A 342 29.94 5.04 35.93
CA HIS A 342 29.85 3.57 35.85
C HIS A 342 30.72 2.96 34.74
N HIS A 343 30.83 3.62 33.58
CA HIS A 343 31.60 3.07 32.45
C HIS A 343 33.02 3.62 32.34
N PHE A 344 33.32 4.78 32.96
CA PHE A 344 34.64 5.40 32.85
C PHE A 344 35.75 4.50 33.36
N TRP A 345 35.59 3.90 34.54
CA TRP A 345 36.61 3.04 35.13
C TRP A 345 36.87 1.76 34.33
N PRO A 346 35.84 0.97 33.97
CA PRO A 346 36.03 -0.21 33.11
C PRO A 346 36.66 0.14 31.75
N VAL A 347 36.21 1.23 31.11
CA VAL A 347 36.76 1.63 29.80
C VAL A 347 38.20 2.16 29.93
N ASN A 348 38.50 2.93 30.97
CA ASN A 348 39.86 3.39 31.25
C ASN A 348 40.82 2.21 31.49
N GLU A 349 40.40 1.23 32.29
CA GLU A 349 41.17 0.00 32.54
C GLU A 349 41.45 -0.73 31.22
N ALA A 350 40.44 -0.94 30.38
CA ALA A 350 40.61 -1.56 29.07
C ALA A 350 41.58 -0.78 28.17
N ILE A 351 41.52 0.56 28.16
CA ILE A 351 42.48 1.40 27.42
C ILE A 351 43.90 1.18 27.93
N GLN A 352 44.11 1.12 29.26
CA GLN A 352 45.43 0.90 29.84
C GLN A 352 45.96 -0.50 29.54
N CYS A 353 45.14 -1.54 29.64
CA CYS A 353 45.48 -2.91 29.27
C CYS A 353 45.93 -3.01 27.80
N LEU A 354 45.18 -2.39 26.89
CA LEU A 354 45.52 -2.34 25.46
C LEU A 354 46.82 -1.57 25.20
N LYS A 355 47.07 -0.45 25.91
CA LYS A 355 48.33 0.31 25.83
C LYS A 355 49.53 -0.49 26.34
N LYS A 356 49.34 -1.30 27.39
CA LYS A 356 50.35 -2.21 27.94
C LYS A 356 50.61 -3.46 27.07
N GLY A 357 49.81 -3.66 26.04
CA GLY A 357 50.01 -4.72 25.06
C GLY A 357 49.26 -6.01 25.34
N GLU A 358 48.29 -6.02 26.25
CA GLU A 358 47.41 -7.18 26.47
C GLU A 358 46.65 -7.58 25.19
N GLU A 359 46.28 -8.87 25.13
CA GLU A 359 45.54 -9.45 24.01
C GLU A 359 44.15 -8.79 23.89
N MET A 360 43.79 -8.39 22.68
CA MET A 360 42.68 -7.47 22.44
C MET A 360 41.32 -8.14 22.69
N LEU A 361 41.14 -9.36 22.23
CA LEU A 361 39.88 -10.10 22.41
C LEU A 361 39.61 -10.32 23.90
N ALA A 362 40.61 -10.73 24.67
CA ALA A 362 40.52 -10.92 26.11
C ALA A 362 40.16 -9.62 26.84
N VAL A 363 40.73 -8.48 26.44
CA VAL A 363 40.40 -7.18 27.06
C VAL A 363 38.98 -6.72 26.71
N LEU A 364 38.56 -6.88 25.45
CA LEU A 364 37.21 -6.48 25.00
C LEU A 364 36.11 -7.36 25.61
N THR A 365 36.33 -8.68 25.69
CA THR A 365 35.41 -9.62 26.34
C THR A 365 35.23 -9.28 27.81
N ARG A 366 36.33 -9.05 28.54
CA ARG A 366 36.30 -8.65 29.95
C ARG A 366 35.57 -7.32 30.17
N LEU A 367 35.77 -6.35 29.27
CA LEU A 367 35.06 -5.08 29.30
C LEU A 367 33.55 -5.29 29.10
N LYS A 368 33.16 -6.10 28.10
CA LYS A 368 31.77 -6.41 27.78
C LYS A 368 31.05 -7.08 28.95
N GLU A 369 31.69 -8.07 29.58
CA GLU A 369 31.19 -8.75 30.78
C GLU A 369 30.96 -7.76 31.94
N LYS A 370 31.96 -6.92 32.24
CA LYS A 370 31.84 -5.90 33.31
C LYS A 370 30.68 -4.92 33.08
N ILE A 371 30.36 -4.60 31.83
CA ILE A 371 29.27 -3.68 31.48
C ILE A 371 27.90 -4.40 31.52
N GLN A 372 27.84 -5.65 31.07
CA GLN A 372 26.60 -6.45 31.02
C GLN A 372 26.04 -6.77 32.41
N HIS A 373 26.90 -6.95 33.41
CA HIS A 373 26.50 -7.20 34.79
C HIS A 373 26.06 -5.94 35.56
N HIS A 374 26.05 -4.77 34.93
CA HIS A 374 25.62 -3.53 35.58
C HIS A 374 24.09 -3.45 35.68
N SER A 375 23.56 -3.01 36.82
CA SER A 375 22.12 -2.96 37.14
C SER A 375 21.27 -2.06 36.21
N ARG A 376 21.91 -1.25 35.36
CA ARG A 376 21.29 -0.35 34.39
C ARG A 376 21.83 -0.55 32.97
N TYR A 377 22.22 -1.78 32.63
CA TYR A 377 22.72 -2.11 31.31
C TYR A 377 21.73 -1.72 30.21
N ASN A 378 22.18 -0.83 29.31
CA ASN A 378 21.42 -0.46 28.11
C ASN A 378 22.04 -1.15 26.90
N ARG A 379 21.32 -2.13 26.34
CA ARG A 379 21.72 -2.87 25.13
C ARG A 379 21.92 -1.96 23.91
N GLU A 380 21.26 -0.82 23.87
CA GLU A 380 21.36 0.16 22.78
C GLU A 380 22.30 1.33 23.13
N GLY A 381 23.04 1.23 24.24
CA GLY A 381 23.91 2.28 24.75
C GLY A 381 25.13 2.53 23.87
N SER A 382 25.64 3.77 23.89
CA SER A 382 26.78 4.19 23.05
C SER A 382 28.06 3.37 23.23
N LEU A 383 28.28 2.74 24.40
CA LEU A 383 29.46 1.88 24.61
C LEU A 383 29.29 0.53 23.91
N VAL A 384 28.09 -0.06 24.03
CA VAL A 384 27.75 -1.34 23.40
C VAL A 384 27.88 -1.21 21.89
N ASN A 385 27.34 -0.15 21.29
CA ASN A 385 27.46 0.11 19.86
C ASN A 385 28.92 0.28 19.40
N ARG A 386 29.80 0.89 20.22
CA ARG A 386 31.24 1.01 19.92
C ARG A 386 31.95 -0.34 19.99
N LEU A 387 31.62 -1.18 20.98
CA LEU A 387 32.18 -2.52 21.12
C LEU A 387 31.73 -3.44 19.99
N GLU A 388 30.44 -3.41 19.63
CA GLU A 388 29.91 -4.14 18.46
C GLU A 388 30.58 -3.69 17.16
N PHE A 389 30.83 -2.38 16.99
CA PHE A 389 31.59 -1.87 15.85
C PHE A 389 33.01 -2.44 15.79
N ILE A 390 33.73 -2.48 16.93
CA ILE A 390 35.07 -3.06 17.01
C ILE A 390 35.03 -4.57 16.71
N GLU A 391 34.11 -5.32 17.32
CA GLU A 391 33.93 -6.76 17.10
C GLU A 391 33.68 -7.08 15.62
N ASN A 392 32.76 -6.37 14.97
CA ASN A 392 32.48 -6.56 13.54
C ASN A 392 33.72 -6.34 12.67
N LYS A 393 34.59 -5.37 13.03
CA LYS A 393 35.85 -5.13 12.33
C LYS A 393 36.90 -6.21 12.57
N LEU A 394 36.88 -6.88 13.73
CA LEU A 394 37.72 -8.04 14.03
C LEU A 394 37.33 -9.24 13.14
N PHE A 395 36.03 -9.57 13.10
CA PHE A 395 35.51 -10.71 12.33
C PHE A 395 35.71 -10.57 10.82
N ILE A 396 35.60 -9.36 10.26
CA ILE A 396 35.82 -9.12 8.82
C ILE A 396 37.29 -9.36 8.43
N LYS A 397 38.23 -9.05 9.33
CA LYS A 397 39.66 -9.22 9.06
C LYS A 397 40.11 -10.69 9.14
N GLU A 398 39.51 -11.48 10.03
CA GLU A 398 39.76 -12.94 10.11
C GLU A 398 39.26 -13.70 8.87
N LYS A 399 38.19 -13.23 8.21
CA LYS A 399 37.70 -13.80 6.95
C LYS A 399 38.55 -13.44 5.72
N THR A 400 39.52 -12.55 5.86
CA THR A 400 40.41 -12.14 4.76
C THR A 400 41.87 -12.35 5.17
N PRO A 401 42.43 -13.57 5.08
CA PRO A 401 43.85 -13.77 5.25
C PRO A 401 44.59 -13.15 4.05
N ALA A 402 45.76 -12.57 4.32
CA ALA A 402 46.61 -11.93 3.33
C ALA A 402 46.93 -12.88 2.16
N ALA A 403 46.38 -12.59 0.98
CA ALA A 403 47.08 -12.88 -0.26
C ALA A 403 48.25 -11.89 -0.38
N ASP A 404 49.38 -12.39 -0.88
CA ASP A 404 50.61 -11.67 -1.18
C ASP A 404 51.58 -11.36 -0.03
N SER A 405 52.33 -12.40 0.35
CA SER A 405 53.78 -12.23 0.58
C SER A 405 54.52 -13.56 0.50
N SER A 406 54.60 -14.15 -0.70
CA SER A 406 55.65 -15.11 -1.06
C SER A 406 55.79 -15.22 -2.57
N LEU A 407 56.27 -14.15 -3.22
CA LEU A 407 57.03 -14.31 -4.45
C LEU A 407 58.50 -14.21 -4.08
N VAL A 408 59.08 -15.39 -3.86
CA VAL A 408 60.51 -15.60 -3.73
C VAL A 408 61.15 -15.17 -5.04
N LEU A 409 62.03 -14.17 -4.96
CA LEU A 409 62.96 -13.82 -6.00
C LEU A 409 64.27 -14.57 -5.79
N SER A 410 64.76 -15.14 -6.89
CA SER A 410 66.15 -15.43 -7.28
C SER A 410 66.66 -16.87 -7.09
N PRO A 411 67.60 -17.33 -7.95
CA PRO A 411 68.15 -16.71 -9.17
C PRO A 411 67.54 -17.23 -10.48
#